data_AF-A0A920M1M8-F1
#
_entry.id   AF-A0A920M1M8-F1
#
_cell.length_a   1.000
_cell.length_b   1.000
_cell.length_c   1.000
_cell.angle_alpha   90.00
_cell.angle_beta   90.00
_cell.angle_gamma   90.00
#
_symmetry.space_group_name_H-M   'P 1'
#
loop_
_entity.id
_entity.type
_entity.pdbx_description
1 polymer ?
#
loop_
_entity_poly.entity_id
_entity_poly.type
_entity_poly.pdbx_seq_one_letter_code
_entity_poly.pdbx_strand_id
1 'polypeptide(L)'
;METNSFIPPNRILMGPGPSDVSDRVLQAMARPTIGHLDPVFIKMMDETKELLRYAFQTQNELTFAVSAPGMAGMECCFANLFNLMIR
;
A
#
# COMPACT_ATOMS: atom_id res chain seq x y z
N MET A 1 -5.94 -32.80 -16.67
CA MET A 1 -5.26 -31.69 -17.36
C MET A 1 -4.16 -31.26 -16.41
N GLU A 2 -2.90 -31.65 -16.66
CA GLU A 2 -1.78 -31.23 -15.82
C GLU A 2 -1.45 -29.77 -16.16
N THR A 3 -1.70 -28.87 -15.21
CA THR A 3 -1.35 -27.46 -15.33
C THR A 3 -0.04 -27.23 -14.59
N ASN A 4 1.03 -26.95 -15.33
CA ASN A 4 2.29 -26.52 -14.73
C ASN A 4 2.15 -25.08 -14.21
N SER A 5 2.71 -24.82 -13.03
CA SER A 5 2.75 -23.48 -12.44
C SER A 5 3.63 -22.56 -13.30
N PHE A 6 3.15 -21.35 -13.55
CA PHE A 6 3.93 -20.35 -14.28
C PHE A 6 5.00 -19.75 -13.36
N ILE A 7 6.25 -19.81 -13.79
CA ILE A 7 7.38 -19.16 -13.11
C ILE A 7 7.82 -17.98 -13.99
N PRO A 8 7.60 -16.72 -13.54
CA PRO A 8 8.00 -15.56 -14.33
C PRO A 8 9.53 -15.50 -14.44
N PRO A 9 10.07 -15.08 -15.60
CA PRO A 9 11.50 -14.88 -15.73
C PRO A 9 11.92 -13.59 -15.01
N ASN A 10 13.12 -13.59 -14.42
CA ASN A 10 13.68 -12.37 -13.85
C ASN A 10 13.93 -11.34 -14.96
N ARG A 11 13.53 -10.09 -14.68
CA ARG A 11 13.66 -8.94 -15.57
C ARG A 11 14.19 -7.77 -14.74
N ILE A 12 14.93 -6.89 -15.39
CA ILE A 12 15.31 -5.60 -14.83
C ILE A 12 14.36 -4.58 -15.42
N LEU A 13 13.51 -3.99 -14.59
CA LEU A 13 12.45 -3.08 -15.03
C LEU A 13 12.93 -1.62 -15.00
N MET A 14 13.30 -1.10 -16.16
CA MET A 14 13.80 0.28 -16.35
C MET A 14 12.77 1.24 -16.97
N GLY A 15 11.49 0.84 -17.03
CA GLY A 15 10.39 1.67 -17.52
C GLY A 15 9.85 2.64 -16.46
N PRO A 16 8.85 3.47 -16.80
CA PRO A 16 8.24 4.43 -15.87
C PRO A 16 7.40 3.77 -14.74
N GLY A 17 7.17 2.46 -14.83
CA GLY A 17 6.42 1.69 -13.84
C GLY A 17 5.66 0.52 -14.49
N PRO A 18 5.41 -0.58 -13.75
CA PRO A 18 5.94 -0.88 -12.42
C PRO A 18 7.47 -1.10 -12.46
N SER A 19 8.14 -0.83 -11.33
CA SER A 19 9.58 -1.04 -11.15
C SER A 19 9.86 -2.27 -10.31
N ASP A 20 11.12 -2.71 -10.28
CA ASP A 20 11.54 -3.85 -9.46
C ASP A 20 11.25 -3.60 -7.97
N VAL A 21 10.68 -4.61 -7.32
CA VAL A 21 10.37 -4.59 -5.89
C VAL A 21 11.56 -5.17 -5.12
N SER A 22 11.99 -4.49 -4.05
CA SER A 22 13.05 -5.00 -3.18
C SER A 22 12.70 -6.38 -2.61
N ASP A 23 13.66 -7.31 -2.61
CA ASP A 23 13.49 -8.67 -2.05
C ASP A 23 12.94 -8.67 -0.63
N ARG A 24 13.33 -7.69 0.19
CA ARG A 24 12.83 -7.54 1.57
C ARG A 24 11.31 -7.29 1.61
N VAL A 25 10.75 -6.58 0.65
CA VAL A 25 9.31 -6.32 0.54
C VAL A 25 8.59 -7.56 0.02
N LEU A 26 9.15 -8.25 -0.98
CA LEU A 26 8.59 -9.53 -1.47
C LEU A 26 8.52 -10.57 -0.35
N GLN A 27 9.59 -10.71 0.44
CA GLN A 27 9.62 -11.60 1.61
C GLN A 27 8.60 -11.19 2.68
N ALA A 28 8.38 -9.89 2.89
CA ALA A 28 7.37 -9.43 3.83
C ALA A 28 5.94 -9.77 3.36
N MET A 29 5.64 -9.68 2.06
CA MET A 29 4.34 -10.04 1.49
C MET A 29 4.05 -11.55 1.55
N ALA A 30 5.08 -12.39 1.60
CA ALA A 30 4.93 -13.84 1.71
C ALA A 30 4.61 -14.33 3.14
N ARG A 31 4.55 -13.43 4.14
CA ARG A 31 4.26 -13.79 5.53
C ARG A 31 2.77 -14.16 5.71
N PRO A 32 2.43 -15.01 6.70
CA PRO A 32 1.04 -15.35 7.00
C PRO A 32 0.17 -14.12 7.27
N THR A 33 -1.09 -14.17 6.86
CA THR A 33 -2.06 -13.11 7.09
C THR A 33 -2.52 -13.08 8.55
N ILE A 34 -2.87 -11.88 9.03
CA ILE A 34 -3.37 -11.62 10.38
C ILE A 34 -4.76 -10.97 10.27
N GLY A 35 -5.62 -11.17 11.27
CA GLY A 35 -6.95 -10.55 11.31
C GLY A 35 -6.89 -9.02 11.38
N HIS A 36 -7.83 -8.34 10.72
CA HIS A 36 -7.87 -6.87 10.64
C HIS A 36 -8.17 -6.17 11.98
N LEU A 37 -8.69 -6.90 12.97
CA LEU A 37 -8.92 -6.42 14.34
C LEU A 37 -7.88 -6.96 15.34
N ASP A 38 -6.86 -7.68 14.86
CA ASP A 38 -5.82 -8.20 15.73
C ASP A 38 -4.99 -7.03 16.32
N PRO A 39 -4.71 -7.02 17.64
CA PRO A 39 -3.92 -5.96 18.26
C PRO A 39 -2.55 -5.73 17.60
N VAL A 40 -1.91 -6.78 17.09
CA VAL A 40 -0.63 -6.69 16.39
C VAL A 40 -0.79 -5.97 15.05
N PHE A 41 -1.89 -6.23 14.34
CA PHE A 41 -2.20 -5.54 13.09
C PHE A 41 -2.47 -4.05 13.34
N ILE A 42 -3.24 -3.71 14.37
CA ILE A 42 -3.53 -2.32 14.74
C ILE A 42 -2.24 -1.56 15.06
N LYS A 43 -1.35 -2.15 15.85
CA LYS A 43 -0.04 -1.55 16.15
C LYS A 43 0.79 -1.31 14.90
N MET A 44 0.85 -2.28 13.99
CA MET A 44 1.56 -2.14 12.71
C MET A 44 0.95 -1.03 11.84
N MET A 45 -0.37 -0.87 11.86
CA MET A 45 -1.04 0.23 11.17
C MET A 45 -0.66 1.59 11.76
N ASP A 46 -0.56 1.72 13.08
CA ASP A 46 -0.12 2.97 13.72
C ASP A 46 1.33 3.33 13.37
N GLU A 47 2.23 2.35 13.42
CA GLU A 47 3.63 2.50 12.97
C GLU A 47 3.70 2.91 11.48
N THR A 48 2.83 2.34 10.64
CA THR A 48 2.75 2.70 9.22
C THR A 48 2.34 4.16 9.04
N LYS A 49 1.40 4.68 9.83
CA LYS A 49 0.99 6.09 9.79
C LYS A 49 2.15 7.03 10.16
N GLU A 50 2.96 6.66 11.15
CA GLU A 50 4.18 7.40 11.52
C GLU A 50 5.19 7.44 10.38
N LEU A 51 5.47 6.28 9.77
CA LEU A 51 6.38 6.16 8.64
C LEU A 51 5.89 6.93 7.42
N LEU A 52 4.58 6.98 7.17
CA LEU A 52 4.00 7.80 6.10
C LEU A 52 4.17 9.30 6.38
N ARG A 53 3.93 9.75 7.62
CA ARG A 53 4.18 11.14 8.02
C ARG A 53 5.65 11.53 7.81
N TYR A 54 6.56 10.63 8.16
CA TYR A 54 7.98 10.79 7.86
C TYR A 54 8.23 10.84 6.35
N ALA A 55 7.72 9.89 5.56
CA ALA A 55 7.96 9.85 4.12
C ALA A 55 7.44 11.11 3.37
N PHE A 56 6.25 11.59 3.75
CA PHE A 56 5.63 12.80 3.20
C PHE A 56 6.07 14.10 3.87
N GLN A 57 6.92 14.04 4.90
CA GLN A 57 7.42 15.20 5.64
C GLN A 57 6.28 16.10 6.16
N THR A 58 5.28 15.48 6.81
CA THR A 58 4.08 16.18 7.31
C THR A 58 3.80 15.85 8.77
N GLN A 59 3.10 16.76 9.46
CA GLN A 59 2.61 16.56 10.83
C GLN A 59 1.12 16.22 10.89
N ASN A 60 0.44 16.07 9.75
CA ASN A 60 -0.99 15.77 9.73
C ASN A 60 -1.28 14.38 10.34
N GLU A 61 -2.07 14.35 11.42
CA GLU A 61 -2.47 13.11 12.09
C GLU A 61 -3.30 12.19 11.19
N LEU A 62 -4.11 12.77 10.29
CA LEU A 62 -4.89 12.06 9.29
C LEU A 62 -4.03 11.70 8.06
N THR A 63 -2.98 10.92 8.32
CA THR A 63 -2.11 10.33 7.28
C THR A 63 -2.25 8.83 7.35
N PHE A 64 -2.80 8.20 6.31
CA PHE A 64 -3.03 6.75 6.25
C PHE A 64 -2.93 6.23 4.81
N ALA A 65 -2.66 4.94 4.66
CA ALA A 65 -2.63 4.29 3.36
C ALA A 65 -4.04 3.87 2.93
N VAL A 66 -4.39 4.18 1.68
CA VAL A 66 -5.59 3.64 1.02
C VAL A 66 -5.19 2.36 0.30
N SER A 67 -5.93 1.27 0.52
CA SER A 67 -5.69 -0.02 -0.14
C SER A 67 -6.18 0.00 -1.59
N ALA A 68 -5.46 0.74 -2.45
CA ALA A 68 -5.78 0.86 -3.86
C ALA A 68 -4.56 1.35 -4.67
N PRO A 69 -4.59 1.28 -6.01
CA PRO A 69 -3.60 1.94 -6.84
C PRO A 69 -3.55 3.46 -6.60
N GLY A 70 -2.45 4.11 -6.97
CA GLY A 70 -2.27 5.55 -6.73
C GLY A 70 -3.38 6.45 -7.26
N MET A 71 -3.98 6.09 -8.40
CA MET A 71 -5.11 6.82 -9.00
C MET A 71 -6.36 6.81 -8.12
N ALA A 72 -6.68 5.68 -7.51
CA ALA A 72 -7.80 5.56 -6.58
C ALA A 72 -7.55 6.36 -5.29
N GLY A 73 -6.28 6.53 -4.89
CA GLY A 73 -5.92 7.46 -3.82
C GLY A 73 -6.29 8.91 -4.14
N MET A 74 -6.05 9.34 -5.39
CA MET A 74 -6.46 10.68 -5.85
C MET A 74 -7.99 10.81 -5.85
N GLU A 75 -8.71 9.82 -6.38
CA GLU A 75 -10.18 9.80 -6.39
C GLU A 75 -10.76 9.89 -4.98
N CYS A 76 -10.17 9.17 -4.01
CA CYS A 76 -10.60 9.24 -2.61
C CYS A 76 -10.52 10.67 -2.05
N CYS A 77 -9.40 11.36 -2.29
CA CYS A 77 -9.24 12.75 -1.87
C CYS A 77 -10.28 13.68 -2.53
N PHE A 78 -10.48 13.54 -3.83
CA PHE A 78 -11.45 14.35 -4.58
C PHE A 78 -12.88 14.11 -4.09
N ALA A 79 -13.32 12.86 -4.01
CA ALA A 79 -14.67 12.51 -3.59
C ALA A 79 -14.97 13.03 -2.18
N ASN A 80 -14.00 12.94 -1.27
CA ASN A 80 -14.18 13.43 0.10
C ASN A 80 -14.28 14.96 0.15
N LEU A 81 -13.43 15.69 -0.57
CA LEU A 81 -13.47 17.16 -0.62
C LEU A 81 -14.80 17.69 -1.19
N PHE A 82 -15.26 17.11 -2.31
CA PHE A 82 -16.53 17.48 -2.91
C PHE A 82 -17.72 17.14 -2.01
N ASN A 83 -17.71 15.99 -1.34
CA ASN A 83 -18.78 15.61 -0.42
C ASN A 83 -18.90 16.60 0.76
N LEU A 84 -17.77 17.10 1.26
CA LEU A 84 -17.72 18.10 2.33
C LEU A 84 -18.17 19.50 1.88
N MET A 85 -18.02 19.86 0.61
CA MET A 85 -18.36 21.20 0.10
C MET A 85 -19.85 21.35 -0.26
N ILE A 86 -20.54 20.26 -0.56
CA ILE A 86 -21.96 20.25 -0.99
C ILE A 86 -22.91 19.97 0.19
N ARG A 87 -22.36 19.72 1.39
CA ARG A 87 -23.08 19.63 2.66
C ARG A 87 -22.97 20.93 3.42
#